data_AF-A0A2S4L1Q5-F1
#
_entry.id   AF-A0A2S4L1Q5-F1
#
_cell.length_a   1.000
_cell.length_b   1.000
_cell.length_c   1.000
_cell.angle_alpha   90.00
_cell.angle_beta   90.00
_cell.angle_gamma   90.00
#
_symmetry.space_group_name_H-M   'P 1'
#
loop_
_entity.id
_entity.type
_entity.pdbx_description
1 polymer ?
#
loop_
_entity_poly.entity_id
_entity_poly.type
_entity_poly.pdbx_seq_one_letter_code
_entity_poly.pdbx_strand_id
1 'polypeptide(L)'
;MGGTGVGEMLTAVACKAAGGRWKGGHDISGHVFLLVLGTAFLMHEVGWPVLRWSGGLREERCVVMPDGALKSASVEAETPPGQGDGRLALGAGGKTALAVMGLNLWMLLMTAIYFHTWFEKLTGLVTAMVGVYAVYVVPRFVPALRGIVGLPGI
;
A
#
# COMPACT_ATOMS: atom_id res chain seq x y z
N MET A 1 -40.89 31.00 -2.10
CA MET A 1 -39.66 30.22 -2.36
C MET A 1 -39.27 29.59 -1.04
N GLY A 2 -39.58 28.31 -0.84
CA GLY A 2 -39.39 27.60 0.42
C GLY A 2 -37.90 27.36 0.68
N GLY A 3 -37.45 27.69 1.89
CA GLY A 3 -36.08 27.42 2.32
C GLY A 3 -35.85 25.92 2.43
N THR A 4 -34.85 25.42 1.72
CA THR A 4 -34.40 24.03 1.87
C THR A 4 -33.83 23.86 3.28
N GLY A 5 -34.46 23.00 4.07
CA GLY A 5 -34.06 22.78 5.46
C GLY A 5 -32.66 22.17 5.54
N VAL A 6 -31.94 22.39 6.64
CA VAL A 6 -30.60 21.80 6.89
C VAL A 6 -30.58 20.27 6.68
N GLY A 7 -31.72 19.60 6.91
CA GLY A 7 -31.89 18.16 6.65
C GLY A 7 -31.90 17.74 5.17
N GLU A 8 -32.10 18.65 4.22
CA GLU A 8 -32.05 18.34 2.78
C GLU A 8 -30.64 18.47 2.20
N MET A 9 -29.71 19.08 2.95
CA MET A 9 -28.30 19.27 2.57
C MET A 9 -27.37 18.20 3.17
N LEU A 10 -27.89 17.00 3.47
CA LEU A 10 -27.11 15.91 4.08
C LEU A 10 -26.08 15.29 3.12
N THR A 11 -26.24 15.45 1.80
CA THR A 11 -25.28 14.94 0.81
C THR A 11 -24.42 16.06 0.24
N ALA A 12 -23.17 15.74 -0.10
CA ALA A 12 -22.26 16.70 -0.74
C ALA A 12 -22.84 17.27 -2.04
N VAL A 13 -23.61 16.47 -2.78
CA VAL A 13 -24.28 16.88 -4.03
C VAL A 13 -25.39 17.90 -3.75
N ALA A 14 -26.27 17.65 -2.77
CA ALA A 14 -27.34 18.58 -2.41
C ALA A 14 -26.81 19.90 -1.86
N CYS A 15 -25.77 19.86 -1.03
CA CYS A 15 -25.09 21.06 -0.52
C CYS A 15 -24.49 21.91 -1.66
N LYS A 16 -23.86 21.28 -2.65
CA LYS A 16 -23.28 21.97 -3.82
C LYS A 16 -24.36 22.56 -4.74
N ALA A 17 -25.45 21.83 -4.94
CA ALA A 17 -26.60 22.29 -5.74
C ALA A 17 -27.32 23.49 -5.11
N ALA A 18 -27.34 23.56 -3.77
CA ALA A 18 -27.84 24.71 -3.02
C ALA A 18 -26.88 25.92 -2.99
N GLY A 19 -25.76 25.88 -3.72
CA GLY A 19 -24.77 26.97 -3.78
C GLY A 19 -23.70 26.91 -2.68
N GLY A 20 -23.67 25.85 -1.88
CA GLY A 20 -22.61 25.59 -0.91
C GLY A 20 -21.25 25.41 -1.59
N ARG A 21 -20.23 26.10 -1.08
CA ARG A 21 -18.84 25.94 -1.53
C ARG A 21 -18.03 25.35 -0.40
N TRP A 22 -17.32 24.26 -0.68
CA TRP A 22 -16.28 23.77 0.23
C TRP A 22 -15.18 24.83 0.37
N LYS A 23 -14.87 25.21 1.62
CA LYS A 23 -13.78 26.13 1.96
C LYS A 23 -12.86 25.44 2.96
N GLY A 24 -11.56 25.41 2.68
CA GLY A 24 -10.55 24.91 3.62
C GLY A 24 -10.37 23.39 3.71
N GLY A 25 -10.84 22.62 2.71
CA GLY A 25 -10.60 21.18 2.63
C GLY A 25 -9.47 20.83 1.65
N HIS A 26 -8.70 19.80 1.99
CA HIS A 26 -7.70 19.21 1.10
C HIS A 26 -8.20 17.86 0.59
N ASP A 27 -8.38 17.73 -0.72
CA ASP A 27 -8.82 16.48 -1.36
C ASP A 27 -7.58 15.67 -1.77
N ILE A 28 -7.29 14.57 -1.09
CA ILE A 28 -6.16 13.72 -1.49
C ILE A 28 -6.50 12.97 -2.78
N SER A 29 -5.51 12.72 -3.65
CA SER A 29 -5.75 11.86 -4.81
C SER A 29 -5.95 10.41 -4.37
N GLY A 30 -7.22 10.00 -4.27
CA GLY A 30 -7.61 8.62 -3.95
C GLY A 30 -7.09 7.60 -4.96
N HIS A 31 -7.01 7.96 -6.25
CA HIS A 31 -6.42 7.09 -7.28
C HIS A 31 -4.93 6.84 -7.02
N VAL A 32 -4.16 7.90 -6.78
CA VAL A 32 -2.74 7.75 -6.43
C VAL A 32 -2.58 6.92 -5.16
N PHE A 33 -3.38 7.21 -4.14
CA PHE A 33 -3.37 6.47 -2.89
C PHE A 33 -3.58 4.96 -3.11
N LEU A 34 -4.69 4.56 -3.74
CA LEU A 34 -5.04 3.15 -3.91
C LEU A 34 -4.08 2.40 -4.84
N LEU A 35 -3.66 3.03 -5.94
CA LEU A 35 -2.77 2.40 -6.92
C LEU A 35 -1.36 2.19 -6.36
N VAL A 36 -0.84 3.16 -5.59
CA VAL A 36 0.45 3.02 -4.91
C VAL A 36 0.35 2.00 -3.80
N LEU A 37 -0.67 2.08 -2.94
CA LEU A 37 -0.86 1.16 -1.81
C LEU A 37 -1.00 -0.29 -2.29
N GLY A 38 -1.86 -0.53 -3.28
CA GLY A 38 -2.05 -1.87 -3.84
C GLY A 38 -0.80 -2.42 -4.52
N THR A 39 -0.06 -1.59 -5.25
CA THR A 39 1.21 -2.01 -5.86
C THR A 39 2.27 -2.33 -4.81
N ALA A 40 2.36 -1.54 -3.74
CA ALA A 40 3.27 -1.82 -2.64
C ALA A 40 2.90 -3.12 -1.92
N PHE A 41 1.62 -3.40 -1.69
CA PHE A 41 1.18 -4.66 -1.07
C PHE A 41 1.58 -5.87 -1.93
N LEU A 42 1.34 -5.82 -3.24
CA LEU A 42 1.78 -6.89 -4.15
C LEU A 42 3.30 -7.03 -4.19
N MET A 43 4.04 -5.92 -4.12
CA MET A 43 5.50 -5.95 -4.02
C MET A 43 5.96 -6.62 -2.73
N HIS A 44 5.28 -6.36 -1.60
CA HIS A 44 5.63 -6.94 -0.31
C HIS A 44 5.27 -8.42 -0.16
N GLU A 45 4.10 -8.85 -0.68
CA GLU A 45 3.56 -10.21 -0.53
C GLU A 45 3.98 -11.18 -1.63
N VAL A 46 4.23 -10.69 -2.85
CA VAL A 46 4.59 -11.55 -3.99
C VAL A 46 6.00 -11.27 -4.46
N GLY A 47 6.33 -10.00 -4.66
CA GLY A 47 7.60 -9.66 -5.26
C GLY A 47 8.80 -9.87 -4.36
N TRP A 48 8.73 -9.50 -3.07
CA TRP A 48 9.82 -9.75 -2.13
C TRP A 48 10.10 -11.25 -1.94
N PRO A 49 9.10 -12.13 -1.70
CA PRO A 49 9.37 -13.56 -1.63
C PRO A 49 9.98 -14.13 -2.91
N VAL A 50 9.50 -13.70 -4.08
CA VAL A 50 10.04 -14.15 -5.38
C VAL A 50 11.50 -13.70 -5.56
N LEU A 51 11.82 -12.45 -5.22
CA LEU A 51 13.18 -11.91 -5.34
C LEU A 51 14.13 -12.47 -4.29
N ARG A 52 13.64 -12.75 -3.08
CA ARG A 52 14.37 -13.48 -2.04
C ARG A 52 14.70 -14.90 -2.53
N TRP A 53 13.70 -15.60 -3.05
CA TRP A 53 13.86 -16.97 -3.55
C TRP A 53 14.82 -17.03 -4.74
N SER A 54 14.71 -16.10 -5.70
CA SER A 54 15.61 -16.05 -6.85
C SER A 54 17.04 -15.60 -6.50
N GLY A 55 17.24 -15.00 -5.32
CA GLY A 55 18.53 -14.44 -4.91
C GLY A 55 18.78 -13.02 -5.43
N GLY A 56 17.79 -12.40 -6.07
CA GLY A 56 17.86 -11.01 -6.53
C GLY A 56 17.82 -9.97 -5.40
N LEU A 57 17.34 -10.36 -4.21
CA LEU A 57 17.38 -9.55 -2.99
C LEU A 57 18.05 -10.33 -1.85
N ARG A 58 19.04 -9.70 -1.21
CA ARG A 58 19.72 -10.23 -0.01
C ARG A 58 19.16 -9.63 1.28
N GLU A 59 18.08 -8.85 1.18
CA GLU A 59 17.44 -8.20 2.33
C GLU A 59 16.67 -9.24 3.16
N GLU A 60 17.13 -9.45 4.39
CA GLU A 60 16.40 -10.21 5.41
C GLU A 60 15.49 -9.28 6.20
N ARG A 61 14.21 -9.64 6.31
CA ARG A 61 13.25 -8.90 7.13
C ARG A 61 13.36 -9.40 8.58
N CYS A 62 13.58 -8.48 9.51
CA CYS A 62 13.78 -8.80 10.94
C CYS A 62 12.66 -8.24 11.82
N VAL A 63 12.45 -8.90 12.95
CA VAL A 63 11.48 -8.50 13.98
C VAL A 63 12.15 -8.45 15.36
N VAL A 64 11.74 -7.46 16.16
CA VAL A 64 12.14 -7.34 17.56
C VAL A 64 11.22 -8.22 18.41
N MET A 65 11.79 -9.06 19.25
CA MET A 65 11.07 -9.90 20.19
C MET A 65 10.78 -9.17 21.52
N PRO A 66 9.85 -9.67 22.35
CA PRO A 66 9.53 -9.06 23.65
C PRO A 66 10.72 -8.98 24.61
N ASP A 67 11.70 -9.87 24.47
CA ASP A 67 12.96 -9.90 25.23
C ASP A 67 14.03 -8.94 24.65
N GLY A 68 13.71 -8.23 23.57
CA GLY A 68 14.62 -7.35 22.84
C GLY A 68 15.49 -8.05 21.79
N ALA A 69 15.37 -9.37 21.63
CA ALA A 69 16.14 -10.10 20.62
C ALA A 69 15.66 -9.76 19.19
N LEU A 70 16.59 -9.72 18.23
CA LEU A 70 16.27 -9.57 16.81
C LEU A 70 16.22 -10.94 16.15
N LYS A 71 15.07 -11.32 15.58
CA LYS A 71 14.91 -12.53 14.77
C LYS A 71 14.70 -12.17 13.30
N SER A 72 15.46 -12.79 12.41
CA SER A 72 15.26 -12.68 10.96
C SER A 72 14.25 -13.70 10.47
N ALA A 73 13.55 -13.37 9.37
CA ALA A 73 12.67 -14.28 8.65
C ALA A 73 13.38 -15.60 8.28
N SER A 74 14.69 -15.57 8.03
CA SER A 74 15.49 -16.77 7.75
C SER A 74 15.56 -17.81 8.86
N VAL A 75 15.30 -17.45 10.13
CA VAL A 75 15.33 -18.42 11.24
C VAL A 75 14.18 -19.42 11.12
N GLU A 76 13.03 -18.97 10.61
CA GLU A 76 11.82 -19.78 10.46
C GLU A 76 11.58 -20.21 9.01
N ALA A 77 12.34 -19.66 8.04
CA ALA A 77 12.16 -19.98 6.63
C ALA A 77 12.66 -21.39 6.31
N GLU A 78 11.75 -22.25 5.83
CA GLU A 78 12.08 -23.59 5.34
C GLU A 78 13.00 -23.55 4.10
N THR A 79 12.95 -22.46 3.33
CA THR A 79 13.73 -22.28 2.10
C THR A 79 14.81 -21.22 2.27
N PRO A 80 16.08 -21.54 1.94
CA PRO A 80 17.15 -20.56 1.98
C PRO A 80 16.98 -19.51 0.86
N PRO A 81 17.44 -18.27 1.07
CA PRO A 81 17.47 -17.27 0.00
C PRO A 81 18.34 -17.74 -1.17
N GLY A 82 17.94 -17.40 -2.40
CA GLY A 82 18.72 -17.76 -3.60
C GLY A 82 18.55 -19.18 -4.12
N GLN A 83 17.64 -19.99 -3.55
CA GLN A 83 17.38 -21.35 -4.03
C GLN A 83 16.94 -21.41 -5.51
N GLY A 84 16.35 -20.33 -6.03
CA GLY A 84 15.91 -20.22 -7.41
C GLY A 84 17.00 -19.99 -8.44
N ASP A 85 18.27 -19.84 -8.03
CA ASP A 85 19.43 -19.68 -8.91
C ASP A 85 19.22 -18.60 -10.01
N GLY A 86 18.74 -17.42 -9.59
CA GLY A 86 18.45 -16.29 -10.47
C GLY A 86 17.16 -16.41 -11.30
N ARG A 87 16.45 -17.54 -11.24
CA ARG A 87 15.19 -17.72 -11.99
C ARG A 87 14.03 -17.07 -11.25
N LEU A 88 13.09 -16.51 -12.00
CA LEU A 88 11.79 -16.05 -11.48
C LEU A 88 10.74 -17.12 -11.76
N ALA A 89 10.58 -18.07 -10.84
CA ALA A 89 9.57 -19.13 -10.98
C ALA A 89 8.21 -18.60 -10.53
N LEU A 90 7.45 -18.05 -11.48
CA LEU A 90 6.13 -17.49 -11.21
C LEU A 90 5.05 -18.47 -11.68
N GLY A 91 4.28 -18.98 -10.71
CA GLY A 91 3.02 -19.65 -10.98
C GLY A 91 1.97 -18.69 -11.55
N ALA A 92 0.77 -19.19 -11.84
CA ALA A 92 -0.33 -18.38 -12.36
C ALA A 92 -0.61 -17.15 -11.47
N GLY A 93 -0.67 -17.33 -10.15
CA GLY A 93 -0.87 -16.22 -9.20
C GLY A 93 0.22 -15.15 -9.26
N GLY A 94 1.50 -15.54 -9.35
CA GLY A 94 2.61 -14.59 -9.49
C GLY A 94 2.56 -13.81 -10.81
N LYS A 95 2.20 -14.47 -11.92
CA LYS A 95 1.98 -13.82 -13.21
C LYS A 95 0.81 -12.84 -13.17
N THR A 96 -0.30 -13.23 -12.53
CA THR A 96 -1.45 -12.35 -12.33
C THR A 96 -1.08 -11.13 -11.47
N ALA A 97 -0.35 -11.33 -10.38
CA ALA A 97 0.12 -10.23 -9.53
C ALA A 97 1.01 -9.24 -10.32
N LEU A 98 1.95 -9.74 -11.12
CA LEU A 98 2.77 -8.88 -11.99
C LEU A 98 1.93 -8.12 -13.03
N ALA A 99 0.94 -8.77 -13.63
CA ALA A 99 0.04 -8.12 -14.58
C ALA A 99 -0.76 -6.98 -13.91
N VAL A 100 -1.27 -7.22 -12.70
CA VAL A 100 -1.98 -6.20 -11.91
C VAL A 100 -1.05 -5.07 -11.51
N MET A 101 0.17 -5.36 -11.06
CA MET A 101 1.17 -4.32 -10.76
C MET A 101 1.47 -3.46 -11.99
N GLY A 102 1.65 -4.08 -13.17
CA GLY A 102 1.87 -3.36 -14.42
C GLY A 102 0.68 -2.47 -14.79
N LEU A 103 -0.55 -2.99 -14.66
CA LEU A 103 -1.77 -2.21 -14.91
C LEU A 103 -1.90 -1.04 -13.93
N ASN A 104 -1.60 -1.25 -12.64
CA ASN A 104 -1.64 -0.20 -11.63
C ASN A 104 -0.65 0.91 -11.94
N LEU A 105 0.58 0.56 -12.34
CA LEU A 105 1.61 1.54 -12.73
C LEU A 105 1.19 2.31 -13.99
N TRP A 106 0.57 1.65 -14.95
CA TRP A 106 0.02 2.31 -16.13
C TRP A 106 -1.10 3.29 -15.76
N MET A 107 -2.05 2.88 -14.92
CA MET A 107 -3.11 3.77 -14.44
C MET A 107 -2.55 4.92 -13.61
N LEU A 108 -1.51 4.68 -12.82
CA LEU A 108 -0.83 5.71 -12.04
C LEU A 108 -0.14 6.74 -12.96
N LEU A 109 0.50 6.28 -14.04
CA LEU A 109 1.06 7.14 -15.08
C LEU A 109 -0.03 8.00 -15.73
N MET A 110 -1.15 7.40 -16.11
CA MET A 110 -2.29 8.15 -16.67
C MET A 110 -2.84 9.19 -15.70
N THR A 111 -2.92 8.82 -14.41
CA THR A 111 -3.31 9.74 -13.34
C THR A 111 -2.30 10.88 -13.17
N ALA A 112 -1.00 10.59 -13.30
CA ALA A 112 0.05 11.59 -13.19
C ALA A 112 0.02 12.60 -14.36
N ILE A 113 -0.35 12.17 -15.56
CA ILE A 113 -0.39 13.03 -16.76
C ILE A 113 -1.69 13.84 -16.85
N TYR A 114 -2.85 13.21 -16.67
CA TYR A 114 -4.13 13.80 -17.09
C TYR A 114 -5.01 14.32 -15.96
N PHE A 115 -4.85 13.81 -14.74
CA PHE A 115 -5.76 14.09 -13.63
C PHE A 115 -5.01 14.70 -12.45
N HIS A 116 -5.74 15.31 -11.52
CA HIS A 116 -5.24 15.86 -10.25
C HIS A 116 -4.16 16.95 -10.33
N THR A 117 -4.18 17.83 -9.34
CA THR A 117 -3.07 18.77 -9.13
C THR A 117 -1.85 18.04 -8.54
N TRP A 118 -0.67 18.66 -8.65
CA TRP A 118 0.56 18.10 -8.07
C TRP A 118 0.43 17.85 -6.55
N PHE A 119 -0.22 18.77 -5.83
CA PHE A 119 -0.38 18.66 -4.38
C PHE A 119 -1.32 17.52 -3.96
N GLU A 120 -2.40 17.30 -4.70
CA GLU A 120 -3.31 16.16 -4.49
C GLU A 120 -2.59 14.82 -4.73
N LYS A 121 -1.74 14.74 -5.75
CA LYS A 121 -0.91 13.55 -6.02
C LYS A 121 0.09 13.30 -4.90
N LEU A 122 0.82 14.33 -4.47
CA LEU A 122 1.82 14.23 -3.40
C LEU A 122 1.19 13.73 -2.10
N THR A 123 0.06 14.30 -1.71
CA THR A 123 -0.63 13.90 -0.47
C THR A 123 -1.26 12.51 -0.56
N GLY A 124 -1.78 12.11 -1.73
CA GLY A 124 -2.20 10.74 -1.99
C GLY A 124 -1.03 9.74 -1.85
N LEU A 125 0.14 10.09 -2.40
CA LEU A 125 1.37 9.30 -2.27
C LEU A 125 1.83 9.18 -0.81
N VAL A 126 1.91 10.29 -0.09
CA VAL A 126 2.30 10.30 1.34
C VAL A 126 1.34 9.43 2.15
N THR A 127 0.04 9.55 1.92
CA THR A 127 -0.97 8.73 2.60
C THR A 127 -0.77 7.23 2.32
N ALA A 128 -0.45 6.85 1.09
CA ALA A 128 -0.13 5.46 0.75
C ALA A 128 1.12 4.98 1.48
N MET A 129 2.19 5.77 1.48
CA MET A 129 3.44 5.42 2.16
C MET A 129 3.26 5.28 3.68
N VAL A 130 2.44 6.12 4.31
CA VAL A 130 2.07 5.98 5.73
C VAL A 130 1.34 4.66 5.96
N GLY A 131 0.39 4.30 5.09
CA GLY A 131 -0.32 3.02 5.16
C GLY A 131 0.63 1.81 5.05
N VAL A 132 1.53 1.82 4.05
CA VAL A 132 2.54 0.78 3.88
C VAL A 132 3.44 0.67 5.11
N TYR A 133 3.92 1.80 5.64
CA TYR A 133 4.76 1.82 6.83
C TYR A 133 4.02 1.25 8.05
N ALA A 134 2.78 1.66 8.27
CA ALA A 134 1.94 1.18 9.36
C ALA A 134 1.72 -0.34 9.30
N VAL A 135 1.50 -0.90 8.10
CA VAL A 135 1.22 -2.34 7.93
C VAL A 135 2.49 -3.18 7.92
N TYR A 136 3.51 -2.79 7.17
CA TYR A 136 4.69 -3.64 6.93
C TYR A 136 5.86 -3.36 7.85
N VAL A 137 5.93 -2.19 8.49
CA VAL A 137 7.11 -1.76 9.26
C VAL A 137 6.83 -1.72 10.76
N VAL A 138 5.73 -1.09 11.20
CA VAL A 138 5.43 -0.92 12.64
C VAL A 138 5.31 -2.26 13.41
N PRO A 139 4.61 -3.31 12.91
CA PRO A 139 4.50 -4.59 13.63
C PRO A 139 5.84 -5.31 13.85
N ARG A 140 6.89 -4.92 13.11
CA ARG A 140 8.25 -5.45 13.31
C ARG A 140 8.90 -4.94 14.60
N PHE A 141 8.52 -3.74 15.05
CA PHE A 141 9.09 -3.08 16.23
C PHE A 141 8.19 -3.14 17.46
N VAL A 142 6.88 -3.33 17.28
CA VAL A 142 5.90 -3.32 18.38
C VAL A 142 5.27 -4.71 18.52
N PRO A 143 5.77 -5.57 19.45
CA PRO A 143 5.25 -6.93 19.63
C PRO A 143 3.74 -6.99 19.96
N ALA A 144 3.23 -6.00 20.69
CA ALA A 144 1.80 -5.92 21.01
C ALA A 144 0.94 -5.75 19.74
N LEU A 145 1.39 -4.95 18.77
CA LEU A 145 0.68 -4.75 17.51
C LEU A 145 0.76 -5.99 16.61
N ARG A 146 1.90 -6.70 16.67
CA ARG A 146 2.11 -7.95 15.93
C ARG A 146 1.07 -9.02 16.27
N GLY A 147 0.66 -9.13 17.53
CA GLY A 147 -0.38 -10.07 17.94
C GLY A 147 -1.76 -9.80 17.34
N ILE A 148 -1.99 -8.58 16.82
CA ILE A 148 -3.26 -8.15 16.23
C ILE A 148 -3.19 -8.16 14.70
N VAL A 149 -2.15 -7.53 14.14
CA VAL A 149 -2.00 -7.29 12.69
C VAL A 149 -1.25 -8.43 11.99
N GLY A 150 -0.49 -9.23 12.75
CA GLY A 150 0.41 -10.24 12.21
C GLY A 150 1.74 -9.67 11.71
N LEU A 151 2.43 -10.43 10.87
CA LEU A 151 3.67 -10.06 10.20
C LEU A 151 3.50 -10.19 8.68
N PRO A 152 2.75 -9.28 8.03
CA PRO A 152 2.57 -9.34 6.59
C PRO A 152 3.93 -9.20 5.87
N GLY A 153 4.14 -10.01 4.83
CA GLY A 153 5.39 -10.07 4.07
C GLY A 153 6.61 -10.65 4.79
N ILE A 154 6.44 -11.39 5.89
CA ILE A 154 7.50 -12.22 6.52
C ILE A 154 7.00 -13.65 6.54
#